data_AF-A0A6F9CYL7-F1
#
_entry.id   AF-A0A6F9CYL7-F1
#
_cell.length_a   1.000
_cell.length_b   1.000
_cell.length_c   1.000
_cell.angle_alpha   90.00
_cell.angle_beta   90.00
_cell.angle_gamma   90.00
#
_symmetry.space_group_name_H-M   'P 1'
#
loop_
_entity.id
_entity.type
_entity.pdbx_description
1 polymer ?
#
loop_
_entity_poly.entity_id
_entity_poly.type
_entity_poly.pdbx_seq_one_letter_code
_entity_poly.pdbx_strand_id
1 'polypeptide(L)'
;MIVANLMEWKHQNITSQLEHWMELNAQEDLYSKTLAESITTPPLLIVFYKHHSSIDPMWHVRHLGATGAGNRYSPQFVKSAKLLHWNGHSKPWSRTSSFTEVWDKWYIQDPTGIFHPVQKHTGDK
;
A
#
# COMPACT_ATOMS: atom_id res chain seq x y z
N MET A 1 1.49 4.39 4.20
CA MET A 1 1.49 3.89 5.59
C MET A 1 1.28 5.09 6.49
N ILE A 2 0.57 4.95 7.61
CA ILE A 2 0.41 6.01 8.61
C ILE A 2 0.72 5.44 9.99
N VAL A 3 1.22 6.29 10.89
CA VAL A 3 1.28 6.03 12.33
C VAL A 3 0.42 7.11 12.97
N ALA A 4 -0.57 6.70 13.77
CA ALA A 4 -1.54 7.61 14.35
C ALA A 4 -1.45 7.60 15.88
N ASN A 5 -1.47 8.79 16.49
CA ASN A 5 -1.70 8.91 17.92
C ASN A 5 -3.21 8.79 18.19
N LEU A 6 -3.63 7.65 18.75
CA LEU A 6 -5.05 7.36 18.96
C LEU A 6 -5.71 8.24 20.03
N MET A 7 -4.94 8.74 20.99
CA MET A 7 -5.47 9.68 21.99
C MET A 7 -5.81 11.01 21.33
N GLU A 8 -4.91 11.51 20.49
CA GLU A 8 -5.13 12.75 19.74
C GLU A 8 -6.23 12.57 18.68
N TRP A 9 -6.24 11.42 18.01
CA TRP A 9 -7.28 11.06 17.04
C TRP A 9 -8.69 11.16 17.65
N LYS A 10 -8.84 10.62 18.86
CA LYS A 10 -10.09 10.72 19.62
C LYS A 10 -10.36 12.14 20.09
N HIS A 11 -9.36 12.83 20.63
CA HIS A 11 -9.51 14.19 21.17
C HIS A 11 -9.97 15.20 20.11
N GLN A 12 -9.38 15.14 18.92
CA GLN A 12 -9.72 16.02 17.79
C GLN A 12 -10.91 15.52 16.96
N ASN A 13 -11.54 14.42 17.36
CA ASN A 13 -12.65 13.80 16.64
C ASN A 13 -12.36 13.55 15.14
N ILE A 14 -11.16 13.03 14.83
CA ILE A 14 -10.69 12.85 13.46
C ILE A 14 -11.60 11.95 12.62
N THR A 15 -12.20 10.92 13.23
CA THR A 15 -13.13 10.01 12.52
C THR A 15 -14.30 10.78 11.90
N SER A 16 -14.99 11.63 12.66
CA SER A 16 -16.12 12.40 12.13
C SER A 16 -15.70 13.38 11.04
N GLN A 17 -14.50 13.97 11.14
CA GLN A 17 -13.99 14.84 10.08
C GLN A 17 -13.74 14.07 8.78
N LEU A 18 -13.15 12.87 8.88
CA LEU A 18 -12.93 12.01 7.71
C LEU A 18 -14.26 11.56 7.09
N GLU A 19 -15.21 11.13 7.91
CA GLU A 19 -16.55 10.73 7.47
C GLU A 19 -17.27 11.87 6.74
N HIS A 20 -17.20 13.09 7.27
CA HIS A 20 -17.76 14.27 6.61
C HIS A 20 -17.20 14.48 5.19
N TRP A 21 -15.87 14.46 5.02
CA TRP A 21 -15.24 14.64 3.71
C TRP A 21 -15.47 13.46 2.76
N MET A 22 -15.63 12.26 3.28
CA MET A 22 -15.96 11.07 2.50
C MET A 22 -17.41 11.12 2.01
N GLU A 23 -18.36 11.50 2.86
CA GLU A 23 -19.77 11.64 2.51
C GLU A 23 -19.97 12.76 1.47
N LEU A 24 -19.35 13.91 1.69
CA LEU A 24 -19.42 15.02 0.75
C LEU A 24 -18.86 14.64 -0.63
N ASN A 25 -17.73 13.93 -0.68
CA ASN A 25 -17.20 13.42 -1.95
C ASN A 25 -18.09 12.35 -2.58
N ALA A 26 -18.80 11.54 -1.80
CA ALA A 26 -19.73 10.56 -2.34
C ALA A 26 -20.95 11.23 -3.00
N GLN A 27 -21.37 12.40 -2.50
CA GLN A 27 -22.48 13.18 -3.04
C GLN A 27 -22.07 14.07 -4.23
N GLU A 28 -20.88 14.68 -4.16
CA GLU A 28 -20.48 15.77 -5.07
C GLU A 28 -19.29 15.43 -5.99
N ASP A 29 -18.64 14.26 -5.82
CA ASP A 29 -17.44 13.81 -6.57
C ASP A 29 -16.26 14.82 -6.56
N LEU A 30 -16.02 15.42 -5.39
CA LEU A 30 -15.08 16.52 -5.18
C LEU A 30 -13.65 16.29 -5.69
N TYR A 31 -13.07 15.11 -5.51
CA TYR A 31 -11.64 14.90 -5.77
C TYR A 31 -11.33 14.00 -6.97
N SER A 32 -12.35 13.59 -7.74
CA SER A 32 -12.28 12.65 -8.86
C SER A 32 -11.54 11.32 -8.56
N LYS A 33 -12.22 10.19 -8.81
CA LYS A 33 -11.64 8.85 -8.59
C LYS A 33 -10.39 8.55 -9.42
N THR A 34 -10.07 9.37 -10.43
CA THR A 34 -8.89 9.19 -11.32
C THR A 34 -7.63 9.88 -10.81
N LEU A 35 -7.74 10.93 -9.99
CA LEU A 35 -6.58 11.68 -9.48
C LEU A 35 -6.02 11.07 -8.20
N ALA A 36 -6.87 10.44 -7.40
CA ALA A 36 -6.48 9.80 -6.17
C ALA A 36 -6.21 8.32 -6.40
N GLU A 37 -4.99 7.85 -6.10
CA GLU A 37 -4.65 6.42 -6.11
C GLU A 37 -5.51 5.58 -5.13
N SER A 38 -6.29 6.24 -4.26
CA SER A 38 -7.27 5.63 -3.35
C SER A 38 -8.33 6.65 -2.96
N ILE A 39 -9.58 6.20 -2.79
CA ILE A 39 -10.72 7.00 -2.29
C ILE A 39 -10.43 7.57 -0.89
N THR A 40 -9.60 6.89 -0.10
CA THR A 40 -9.27 7.29 1.28
C THR A 40 -8.13 8.29 1.39
N THR A 41 -7.31 8.47 0.35
CA THR A 41 -6.14 9.35 0.41
C THR A 41 -6.52 10.84 0.50
N PRO A 42 -7.44 11.37 -0.33
CA PRO A 42 -7.83 12.77 -0.26
C PRO A 42 -8.37 13.21 1.11
N PRO A 43 -9.35 12.54 1.74
CA PRO A 43 -9.85 12.98 3.05
C PRO A 43 -8.76 12.96 4.13
N LEU A 44 -7.83 11.98 4.10
CA LEU A 44 -6.68 11.98 4.99
C LEU A 44 -5.77 13.19 4.77
N LEU A 45 -5.48 13.57 3.52
CA LEU A 45 -4.65 14.74 3.23
C LEU A 45 -5.31 16.06 3.65
N ILE A 46 -6.64 16.15 3.53
CA ILE A 46 -7.40 17.32 3.95
C ILE A 46 -7.37 17.46 5.48
N VAL A 47 -7.75 16.41 6.21
CA VAL A 47 -7.83 16.44 7.68
C VAL A 47 -6.45 16.62 8.32
N PHE A 48 -5.40 16.03 7.74
CA PHE A 48 -4.03 16.12 8.28
C PHE A 48 -3.17 17.20 7.62
N TYR A 49 -3.75 18.15 6.89
CA TYR A 49 -3.00 19.24 6.28
C TYR A 49 -2.24 20.02 7.36
N LYS A 50 -0.90 20.04 7.27
CA LYS A 50 0.02 20.60 8.29
C LYS A 50 -0.05 19.98 9.70
N HIS A 51 -0.83 18.91 9.90
CA HIS A 51 -0.94 18.16 11.16
C HIS A 51 -0.34 16.75 11.04
N HIS A 52 0.87 16.67 10.46
CA HIS A 52 1.60 15.42 10.32
C HIS A 52 3.11 15.65 10.43
N SER A 53 3.85 14.55 10.57
CA SER A 53 5.30 14.53 10.49
C SER A 53 5.74 13.47 9.51
N SER A 54 6.84 13.72 8.80
CA SER A 54 7.42 12.75 7.88
C SER A 54 8.10 11.61 8.64
N ILE A 55 7.96 10.41 8.10
CA ILE A 55 8.69 9.21 8.55
C ILE A 55 9.76 8.88 7.52
N ASP A 56 10.79 8.14 7.94
CA ASP A 56 11.84 7.64 7.04
C ASP A 56 11.21 6.86 5.86
N PRO A 57 11.45 7.27 4.60
CA PRO A 57 10.86 6.64 3.42
C PRO A 57 11.13 5.13 3.29
N MET A 58 12.16 4.59 3.96
CA MET A 58 12.43 3.16 3.98
C MET A 58 11.31 2.35 4.66
N TRP A 59 10.43 3.01 5.43
CA TRP A 59 9.21 2.43 5.99
C TRP A 59 8.01 2.42 5.04
N HIS A 60 8.15 2.90 3.79
CA HIS A 60 7.09 2.81 2.80
C HIS A 60 7.63 2.78 1.35
N VAL A 61 8.47 1.78 1.04
CA VAL A 61 8.93 1.56 -0.35
C VAL A 61 7.78 0.97 -1.17
N ARG A 62 7.28 1.77 -2.12
CA ARG A 62 6.00 1.54 -2.82
C ARG A 62 6.15 1.45 -4.33
N HIS A 63 5.07 1.05 -4.99
CA HIS A 63 4.90 0.79 -6.42
C HIS A 63 5.62 -0.46 -6.93
N LEU A 64 5.85 -1.45 -6.06
CA LEU A 64 6.51 -2.69 -6.46
C LEU A 64 5.63 -3.57 -7.36
N GLY A 65 4.32 -3.32 -7.38
CA GLY A 65 3.37 -3.96 -8.29
C GLY A 65 3.00 -3.13 -9.52
N ALA A 66 3.67 -2.01 -9.75
CA ALA A 66 3.48 -1.19 -10.95
C ALA A 66 4.34 -1.72 -12.10
N THR A 67 3.90 -1.48 -13.34
CA THR A 67 4.70 -1.78 -14.53
C THR A 67 6.04 -1.04 -14.46
N GLY A 68 7.15 -1.75 -14.68
CA GLY A 68 8.49 -1.18 -14.61
C GLY A 68 9.06 -1.00 -13.21
N ALA A 69 8.45 -1.57 -12.16
CA ALA A 69 8.97 -1.51 -10.78
C ALA A 69 10.44 -1.97 -10.67
N GLY A 70 10.83 -3.02 -11.40
CA GLY A 70 12.22 -3.50 -11.48
C GLY A 70 13.22 -2.49 -12.03
N ASN A 71 12.77 -1.47 -12.78
CA ASN A 71 13.62 -0.39 -13.28
C ASN A 71 13.68 0.79 -12.30
N ARG A 72 12.78 0.84 -11.31
CA ARG A 72 12.67 1.96 -10.37
C ARG A 72 13.62 1.85 -9.19
N TYR A 73 13.84 0.64 -8.69
CA TYR A 73 14.69 0.39 -7.53
C TYR A 73 15.72 -0.69 -7.85
N SER A 74 16.92 -0.56 -7.28
CA SER A 74 17.90 -1.64 -7.33
C SER A 74 17.52 -2.76 -6.34
N PRO A 75 17.91 -4.01 -6.60
CA PRO A 75 17.70 -5.10 -5.64
C PRO A 75 18.32 -4.82 -4.26
N GLN A 76 19.47 -4.13 -4.22
CA GLN A 76 20.13 -3.73 -2.98
C GLN A 76 19.28 -2.72 -2.19
N PHE A 77 18.68 -1.75 -2.88
CA PHE A 77 17.79 -0.78 -2.25
C PHE A 77 16.56 -1.47 -1.64
N VAL A 78 15.90 -2.36 -2.41
CA VAL A 78 14.74 -3.12 -1.93
C VAL A 78 15.08 -3.97 -0.72
N LYS A 79 16.26 -4.60 -0.70
CA LYS A 79 16.74 -5.37 0.48
C LYS A 79 16.97 -4.52 1.72
N SER A 80 17.29 -3.23 1.56
CA SER A 80 17.49 -2.31 2.69
C SER A 80 16.19 -1.69 3.23
N ALA A 81 15.07 -1.89 2.53
CA ALA A 81 13.77 -1.38 2.96
C ALA A 81 13.25 -2.07 4.22
N LYS A 82 12.55 -1.30 5.04
CA LYS A 82 11.92 -1.78 6.28
C LYS A 82 10.50 -2.28 6.02
N LEU A 83 9.82 -1.70 5.04
CA LEU A 83 8.49 -2.14 4.60
C LEU A 83 8.34 -1.96 3.09
N LEU A 84 7.86 -3.03 2.45
CA LEU A 84 7.64 -3.12 1.01
C LEU A 84 6.14 -3.14 0.69
N HIS A 85 5.71 -2.34 -0.28
CA HIS A 85 4.31 -2.23 -0.70
C HIS A 85 4.16 -2.49 -2.21
N TRP A 86 3.61 -3.65 -2.55
CA TRP A 86 3.18 -4.01 -3.91
C TRP A 86 1.80 -3.42 -4.25
N ASN A 87 1.68 -2.09 -4.20
CA ASN A 87 0.53 -1.40 -4.81
C ASN A 87 0.66 -1.42 -6.34
N GLY A 88 -0.47 -1.60 -7.02
CA GLY A 88 -0.54 -1.88 -8.46
C GLY A 88 -1.14 -3.24 -8.76
N HIS A 89 -1.17 -3.59 -10.06
CA HIS A 89 -1.80 -4.80 -10.57
C HIS A 89 -0.94 -6.06 -10.37
N SER A 90 0.38 -5.94 -10.38
CA SER A 90 1.30 -7.10 -10.29
C SER A 90 1.61 -7.45 -8.83
N LYS A 91 0.79 -8.31 -8.24
CA LYS A 91 0.98 -8.79 -6.86
C LYS A 91 2.17 -9.73 -6.73
N PRO A 92 2.84 -9.79 -5.56
CA PRO A 92 4.08 -10.55 -5.41
C PRO A 92 3.89 -12.07 -5.48
N TRP A 93 2.65 -12.57 -5.52
CA TRP A 93 2.29 -13.96 -5.79
C TRP A 93 1.88 -14.23 -7.26
N SER A 94 1.94 -13.20 -8.13
CA SER A 94 1.67 -13.29 -9.58
C SER A 94 2.96 -13.37 -10.40
N ARG A 95 2.91 -13.90 -11.62
CA ARG A 95 4.10 -14.13 -12.46
C ARG A 95 4.84 -12.87 -12.93
N THR A 96 4.18 -11.72 -12.91
CA THR A 96 4.64 -10.48 -13.57
C THR A 96 5.14 -9.43 -12.59
N SER A 97 5.28 -9.79 -11.31
CA SER A 97 5.70 -8.86 -10.27
C SER A 97 7.22 -8.78 -10.18
N SER A 98 7.72 -7.62 -9.77
CA SER A 98 9.15 -7.43 -9.49
C SER A 98 9.43 -7.77 -8.02
N PHE A 99 10.67 -8.20 -7.74
CA PHE A 99 11.16 -8.50 -6.39
C PHE A 99 10.39 -9.61 -5.67
N THR A 100 9.80 -10.56 -6.41
CA THR A 100 9.01 -11.66 -5.85
C THR A 100 9.84 -12.53 -4.90
N GLU A 101 11.13 -12.66 -5.19
CA GLU A 101 12.10 -13.39 -4.37
C GLU A 101 12.24 -12.83 -2.94
N VAL A 102 11.85 -11.58 -2.70
CA VAL A 102 11.84 -10.99 -1.36
C VAL A 102 10.59 -11.39 -0.60
N TRP A 103 9.44 -11.44 -1.27
CA TRP A 103 8.18 -11.86 -0.69
C TRP A 103 8.17 -13.37 -0.38
N ASP A 104 8.73 -14.19 -1.27
CA ASP A 104 8.78 -15.65 -1.14
C ASP A 104 9.44 -16.12 0.16
N LYS A 105 10.42 -15.37 0.68
CA LYS A 105 11.10 -15.67 1.95
C LYS A 105 10.17 -15.68 3.16
N TRP A 106 9.09 -14.91 3.09
CA TRP A 106 8.13 -14.72 4.17
C TRP A 106 6.79 -15.40 3.88
N TYR A 107 6.63 -15.98 2.69
CA TYR A 107 5.40 -16.67 2.34
C TYR A 107 5.28 -17.99 3.13
N ILE A 108 4.19 -18.10 3.88
CA ILE A 108 3.78 -19.32 4.56
C ILE A 108 2.64 -19.92 3.75
N GLN A 109 2.69 -21.23 3.51
CA GLN A 109 1.66 -21.95 2.77
C GLN A 109 0.29 -21.77 3.43
N ASP A 110 -0.73 -21.57 2.61
CA ASP A 110 -2.11 -21.46 3.09
C ASP A 110 -2.52 -22.79 3.78
N PRO A 111 -2.86 -22.77 5.08
CA PRO A 111 -3.25 -23.98 5.80
C PRO A 111 -4.55 -24.60 5.28
N THR A 112 -5.38 -23.83 4.57
CA THR A 112 -6.61 -24.34 3.94
C THR A 112 -6.36 -24.97 2.57
N GLY A 113 -5.19 -24.73 1.97
CA GLY A 113 -4.85 -25.21 0.63
C GLY A 113 -5.69 -24.58 -0.49
N ILE A 114 -6.46 -23.53 -0.23
CA ILE A 114 -7.30 -22.88 -1.25
C ILE A 114 -6.43 -21.98 -2.13
N PHE A 115 -5.47 -21.28 -1.52
CA PHE A 115 -4.60 -20.34 -2.20
C PHE A 115 -3.22 -20.92 -2.49
N HIS A 116 -2.82 -20.83 -3.76
CA HIS A 116 -1.47 -21.14 -4.22
C HIS A 116 -0.91 -19.97 -5.05
N PRO A 117 0.34 -19.54 -4.82
CA PRO A 117 0.98 -18.52 -5.66
C PRO A 117 1.11 -19.02 -7.10
N VAL A 118 0.67 -18.20 -8.06
CA VAL A 118 0.63 -18.53 -9.50
C VAL A 118 2.05 -18.72 -10.10
N GLN A 119 3.06 -18.24 -9.38
CA GLN A 119 4.48 -18.40 -9.75
C GLN A 119 4.99 -19.84 -9.62
N LYS A 120 4.39 -20.68 -8.74
CA LYS A 120 4.92 -22.01 -8.40
C LYS A 120 4.61 -23.14 -9.42
N HIS A 121 4.31 -22.81 -10.68
CA HIS A 121 4.29 -23.82 -11.74
C HIS A 121 5.51 -23.71 -12.66
N THR A 122 6.64 -24.18 -12.13
CA THR A 122 7.77 -24.66 -12.92
C THR A 122 8.35 -25.88 -12.21
N GLY A 123 7.96 -27.08 -12.68
CA GLY A 123 8.72 -28.33 -12.55
C GLY A 123 8.77 -29.02 -11.18
N ASP A 124 7.79 -29.89 -10.91
CA ASP A 124 8.07 -31.17 -10.26
C ASP A 124 7.69 -32.27 -11.27
N LYS A 125 8.68 -32.65 -12.09
CA LYS A 125 8.98 -33.95 -12.73
C LYS A 125 10.01 -33.77 -13.84
#